data_AF-A0A1B6ZF07-F1
#
_entry.id   AF-A0A1B6ZF07-F1
#
_cell.length_a   1.000
_cell.length_b   1.000
_cell.length_c   1.000
_cell.angle_alpha   90.00
_cell.angle_beta   90.00
_cell.angle_gamma   90.00
#
_symmetry.space_group_name_H-M   'P 1'
#
loop_
_entity.id
_entity.type
_entity.pdbx_description
1 polymer ?
#
loop_
_entity_poly.entity_id
_entity_poly.type
_entity_poly.pdbx_seq_one_letter_code
_entity_poly.pdbx_strand_id
1 'polypeptide(L)'
;MPRNGSDEAVLLYAFTCGYITLPTSYFIGGEDGKTKVPACVFLIDHPKGLALFDTGFSDRFVGLEKGLGKIVDMPKEHPIADRLRALEVDPDRIDWIINSHLHLDHAGGNHMLPNATIIVQDSEWQFGFTGEDGAYATEDFDTGQPVKRINGEHDLFGDGSVILFPTAGHTPGHQSARITTATGEAVLAGDCCNFRRSLDEMRMPDQVYHADHYRGSLEKLSQLRRAGAKIFYGHDPDFWAIVPQAKKIDLKAL
;
A
#
# COMPACT_ATOMS: atom_id res chain seq x y z
N MET A 1 6.35 18.24 9.29
CA MET A 1 5.52 19.03 8.35
C MET A 1 5.61 18.55 6.91
N PRO A 2 4.47 18.16 6.30
CA PRO A 2 4.25 18.24 4.85
C PRO A 2 4.48 19.66 4.36
N ARG A 3 4.69 19.82 3.05
CA ARG A 3 5.08 21.02 2.31
C ARG A 3 4.66 22.34 2.98
N ASN A 4 5.66 23.13 3.40
CA ASN A 4 5.53 24.53 3.81
C ASN A 4 6.05 25.44 2.69
N GLY A 5 5.33 25.58 1.56
CA GLY A 5 5.70 26.53 0.50
C GLY A 5 5.46 26.08 -0.94
N SER A 6 6.10 26.80 -1.88
CA SER A 6 5.91 26.74 -3.34
C SER A 6 6.62 25.58 -4.04
N ASP A 7 6.89 24.47 -3.34
CA ASP A 7 7.44 23.29 -4.02
C ASP A 7 6.38 22.82 -5.03
N GLU A 8 6.74 22.62 -6.30
CA GLU A 8 5.80 22.13 -7.32
C GLU A 8 5.85 20.60 -7.43
N ALA A 9 6.89 19.96 -6.88
CA ALA A 9 7.09 18.52 -7.00
C ALA A 9 6.25 17.74 -5.97
N VAL A 10 5.99 16.46 -6.27
CA VAL A 10 5.38 15.52 -5.32
C VAL A 10 6.40 15.10 -4.27
N LEU A 11 6.00 15.12 -3.00
CA LEU A 11 6.79 14.61 -1.88
C LEU A 11 6.22 13.26 -1.44
N LEU A 12 7.10 12.29 -1.20
CA LEU A 12 6.72 10.94 -0.80
C LEU A 12 7.30 10.63 0.59
N TYR A 13 6.48 10.04 1.45
CA TYR A 13 6.85 9.56 2.78
C TYR A 13 6.34 8.12 2.93
N ALA A 14 7.04 7.30 3.70
CA ALA A 14 6.66 5.92 3.96
C ALA A 14 6.52 5.62 5.45
N PHE A 15 5.63 4.68 5.77
CA PHE A 15 5.35 4.22 7.12
C PHE A 15 5.11 2.71 7.14
N THR A 16 5.66 2.06 8.16
CA THR A 16 5.19 0.76 8.61
C THR A 16 4.02 0.93 9.57
N CYS A 17 2.85 0.42 9.20
CA CYS A 17 1.60 0.52 9.97
C CYS A 17 1.18 -0.85 10.53
N GLY A 18 2.11 -1.47 11.25
CA GLY A 18 1.93 -2.79 11.86
C GLY A 18 2.70 -3.88 11.12
N TYR A 19 2.60 -5.10 11.61
CA TYR A 19 3.22 -6.29 11.03
C TYR A 19 2.27 -7.47 11.05
N ILE A 20 2.51 -8.42 10.14
CA ILE A 20 1.82 -9.69 10.12
C ILE A 20 2.80 -10.84 9.97
N THR A 21 2.53 -11.95 10.65
CA THR A 21 3.32 -13.18 10.58
C THR A 21 2.48 -14.31 10.00
N LEU A 22 2.75 -14.64 8.74
CA LEU A 22 2.08 -15.72 7.99
C LEU A 22 3.10 -16.74 7.48
N PRO A 23 2.67 -17.92 7.00
CA PRO A 23 3.55 -18.80 6.26
C PRO A 23 4.21 -18.06 5.08
N THR A 24 5.50 -18.26 4.87
CA THR A 24 6.27 -17.49 3.87
C THR A 24 5.71 -17.63 2.46
N SER A 25 5.12 -18.80 2.15
CA SER A 25 4.40 -19.08 0.90
C SER A 25 3.26 -18.12 0.54
N TYR A 26 2.69 -17.42 1.53
CA TYR A 26 1.65 -16.39 1.30
C TYR A 26 2.23 -15.14 0.64
N PHE A 27 3.54 -14.94 0.73
CA PHE A 27 4.19 -13.77 0.15
C PHE A 27 5.11 -14.11 -1.02
N ILE A 28 5.73 -15.30 -0.99
CA ILE A 28 6.57 -15.81 -2.07
C ILE A 28 6.53 -17.35 -2.09
N GLY A 29 6.10 -17.91 -3.22
CA GLY A 29 5.78 -19.32 -3.34
C GLY A 29 6.99 -20.24 -3.34
N GLY A 30 6.82 -21.46 -2.82
CA GLY A 30 7.89 -22.46 -2.71
C GLY A 30 8.86 -22.26 -1.53
N GLU A 31 8.48 -21.46 -0.53
CA GLU A 31 9.25 -21.30 0.72
C GLU A 31 8.46 -21.73 1.95
N ASP A 32 9.12 -22.54 2.78
CA ASP A 32 8.61 -22.99 4.06
C ASP A 32 8.91 -21.99 5.18
N GLY A 33 8.21 -22.17 6.30
CA GLY A 33 8.41 -21.36 7.51
C GLY A 33 7.39 -20.24 7.63
N LYS A 34 7.66 -19.29 8.53
CA LYS A 34 6.83 -18.11 8.76
C LYS A 34 7.70 -16.87 8.68
N THR A 35 7.18 -15.83 8.04
CA THR A 35 7.86 -14.54 7.95
C THR A 35 6.99 -13.47 8.56
N LYS A 36 7.59 -12.64 9.41
CA LYS A 36 7.00 -11.40 9.89
C LYS A 36 7.30 -10.31 8.86
N VAL A 37 6.26 -9.70 8.30
CA VAL A 37 6.36 -8.66 7.27
C VAL A 37 5.65 -7.38 7.69
N PRO A 38 6.09 -6.19 7.24
CA PRO A 38 5.44 -4.92 7.53
C PRO A 38 4.18 -4.71 6.68
N ALA A 39 3.15 -4.07 7.25
CA ALA A 39 2.10 -3.41 6.46
C ALA A 39 2.56 -2.00 6.09
N CYS A 40 2.49 -1.67 4.80
CA CYS A 40 3.26 -0.57 4.23
C CYS A 40 2.33 0.51 3.69
N VAL A 41 2.53 1.74 4.14
CA VAL A 41 1.69 2.90 3.79
C VAL A 41 2.55 4.04 3.30
N PHE A 42 2.04 4.80 2.32
CA PHE A 42 2.74 5.97 1.80
C PHE A 42 1.88 7.22 1.87
N LEU A 43 2.45 8.32 2.35
CA LEU A 43 1.88 9.66 2.20
C LEU A 43 2.45 10.32 0.95
N ILE A 44 1.55 10.69 0.06
CA ILE A 44 1.78 11.46 -1.16
C ILE A 44 1.31 12.88 -0.88
N ASP A 45 2.26 13.77 -0.65
CA ASP A 45 2.03 15.20 -0.51
C ASP A 45 2.18 15.84 -1.89
N HIS A 46 1.05 16.18 -2.50
CA HIS A 46 0.93 16.75 -3.84
C HIS A 46 0.43 18.21 -3.74
N PRO A 47 0.81 19.14 -4.65
CA PRO A 47 0.35 20.55 -4.55
C PRO A 47 -1.18 20.72 -4.60
N LYS A 48 -1.89 19.75 -5.17
CA LYS A 48 -3.37 19.73 -5.29
C LYS A 48 -4.09 18.93 -4.18
N GLY A 49 -3.37 18.33 -3.23
CA GLY A 49 -3.98 17.57 -2.14
C GLY A 49 -3.06 16.51 -1.51
N LEU A 50 -3.49 15.95 -0.38
CA LEU A 50 -2.84 14.86 0.31
C LEU A 50 -3.53 13.53 -0.02
N ALA A 51 -2.74 12.54 -0.41
CA ALA A 51 -3.22 11.18 -0.63
C ALA A 51 -2.41 10.18 0.20
N LEU A 52 -3.08 9.14 0.70
CA LEU A 52 -2.44 7.95 1.22
C LEU A 52 -2.55 6.81 0.21
N PHE A 53 -1.47 6.07 0.00
CA PHE A 53 -1.51 4.76 -0.64
C PHE A 53 -1.52 3.70 0.46
N ASP A 54 -2.64 3.01 0.58
CA ASP A 54 -3.04 2.12 1.67
C ASP A 54 -3.08 2.80 3.06
N THR A 55 -3.58 2.07 4.07
CA THR A 55 -3.82 2.60 5.42
C THR A 55 -3.37 1.67 6.55
N GLY A 56 -2.78 0.51 6.24
CA GLY A 56 -2.30 -0.43 7.25
C GLY A 56 -3.46 -1.19 7.90
N PHE A 57 -3.18 -1.83 9.05
CA PHE A 57 -4.26 -2.43 9.82
C PHE A 57 -5.06 -1.40 10.63
N SER A 58 -6.28 -1.79 10.99
CA SER A 58 -7.12 -1.09 11.95
C SER A 58 -6.46 -1.00 13.33
N ASP A 59 -6.71 0.11 14.01
CA ASP A 59 -6.40 0.34 15.41
C ASP A 59 -7.06 -0.67 16.37
N ARG A 60 -8.09 -1.42 15.94
CA ARG A 60 -8.68 -2.53 16.72
C ARG A 60 -7.66 -3.60 17.12
N PHE A 61 -6.55 -3.69 16.40
CA PHE A 61 -5.47 -4.62 16.70
C PHE A 61 -4.47 -4.10 17.75
N VAL A 62 -4.51 -2.79 18.09
CA VAL A 62 -3.64 -2.20 19.11
C VAL A 62 -3.89 -2.84 20.47
N GLY A 63 -2.83 -3.17 21.20
CA GLY A 63 -2.97 -3.79 22.53
C GLY A 63 -3.40 -5.25 22.51
N LEU A 64 -3.78 -5.80 21.34
CA LEU A 64 -4.00 -7.23 21.17
C LEU A 64 -2.70 -8.02 21.11
N GLU A 65 -1.55 -7.36 21.05
CA GLU A 65 -0.18 -7.91 21.01
C GLU A 65 0.22 -8.84 22.19
N LYS A 66 -0.62 -8.99 23.22
CA LYS A 66 -0.35 -9.89 24.36
C LYS A 66 -0.77 -11.33 24.04
N GLY A 67 0.17 -12.18 23.61
CA GLY A 67 0.01 -13.65 23.62
C GLY A 67 0.82 -14.42 22.57
N LEU A 68 1.08 -15.71 22.85
CA LEU A 68 1.73 -16.65 21.91
C LEU A 68 0.75 -17.01 20.76
N GLY A 69 1.19 -16.92 19.49
CA GLY A 69 0.41 -17.38 18.32
C GLY A 69 -0.39 -16.32 17.55
N LYS A 70 -0.17 -15.02 17.81
CA LYS A 70 -0.88 -13.95 17.11
C LYS A 70 -0.31 -13.68 15.71
N ILE A 71 -1.22 -13.48 14.76
CA ILE A 71 -0.92 -13.24 13.35
C ILE A 71 -0.55 -11.77 13.11
N VAL A 72 -1.23 -10.83 13.77
CA VAL A 72 -1.02 -9.38 13.63
C VAL A 72 -0.33 -8.80 14.87
N ASP A 73 0.66 -7.93 14.64
CA ASP A 73 1.39 -7.16 15.64
C ASP A 73 1.24 -5.66 15.33
N MET A 74 0.51 -4.96 16.18
CA MET A 74 0.14 -3.55 16.00
C MET A 74 0.55 -2.73 17.24
N PRO A 75 1.79 -2.20 17.25
CA PRO A 75 2.24 -1.27 18.28
C PRO A 75 1.38 -0.01 18.34
N LYS A 76 1.28 0.62 19.50
CA LYS A 76 0.42 1.79 19.73
C LYS A 76 0.68 2.98 18.80
N GLU A 77 1.90 3.15 18.32
CA GLU A 77 2.31 4.27 17.45
C GLU A 77 2.23 3.92 15.95
N HIS A 78 1.76 2.71 15.61
CA HIS A 78 1.67 2.22 14.24
C HIS A 78 0.35 2.47 13.51
N PRO A 79 -0.81 2.71 14.15
CA PRO A 79 -2.01 3.14 13.43
C PRO A 79 -1.69 4.36 12.55
N ILE A 80 -2.28 4.40 11.35
CA ILE A 80 -1.95 5.44 10.37
C ILE A 80 -2.21 6.86 10.92
N ALA A 81 -3.24 7.03 11.75
CA ALA A 81 -3.51 8.33 12.38
C ALA A 81 -2.34 8.81 13.27
N ASP A 82 -1.70 7.91 14.02
CA ASP A 82 -0.57 8.26 14.88
C ASP A 82 0.71 8.48 14.07
N ARG A 83 0.91 7.73 12.97
CA ARG A 83 1.98 7.98 12.00
C ARG A 83 1.87 9.37 11.37
N LEU A 84 0.67 9.78 10.98
CA LEU A 84 0.39 11.10 10.44
C LEU A 84 0.65 12.20 11.47
N ARG A 85 0.13 12.05 12.71
CA ARG A 85 0.35 13.03 13.79
C ARG A 85 1.82 13.19 14.15
N ALA A 86 2.61 12.11 14.11
CA ALA A 86 4.05 12.17 14.32
C ALA A 86 4.78 12.99 13.24
N LEU A 87 4.19 13.15 12.06
CA LEU A 87 4.64 14.05 11.00
C LEU A 87 4.02 15.46 11.06
N GLU A 88 3.20 15.73 12.08
CA GLU A 88 2.39 16.94 12.23
C GLU A 88 1.35 17.08 11.11
N VAL A 89 0.81 15.95 10.65
CA VAL A 89 -0.32 15.88 9.72
C VAL A 89 -1.56 15.50 10.50
N ASP A 90 -2.60 16.31 10.38
CA ASP A 90 -3.92 15.97 10.89
C ASP A 90 -4.56 14.91 9.97
N PRO A 91 -4.97 13.74 10.49
CA PRO A 91 -5.71 12.73 9.72
C PRO A 91 -6.92 13.27 8.96
N ASP A 92 -7.58 14.31 9.51
CA ASP A 92 -8.75 14.95 8.91
C ASP A 92 -8.44 15.74 7.63
N ARG A 93 -7.14 15.97 7.35
CA ARG A 93 -6.68 16.70 6.15
C ARG A 93 -6.33 15.79 4.97
N ILE A 94 -6.44 14.47 5.10
CA ILE A 94 -6.21 13.56 3.98
C ILE A 94 -7.40 13.69 3.01
N ASP A 95 -7.10 14.00 1.75
CA ASP A 95 -8.12 14.17 0.70
C ASP A 95 -8.47 12.82 0.06
N TRP A 96 -7.48 11.94 -0.10
CA TRP A 96 -7.62 10.67 -0.80
C TRP A 96 -7.04 9.48 -0.04
N ILE A 97 -7.77 8.36 -0.06
CA ILE A 97 -7.23 7.04 0.27
C ILE A 97 -7.21 6.23 -1.02
N ILE A 98 -6.02 5.89 -1.50
CA ILE A 98 -5.82 4.97 -2.60
C ILE A 98 -5.63 3.59 -1.98
N ASN A 99 -6.65 2.74 -2.03
CA ASN A 99 -6.47 1.35 -1.66
C ASN A 99 -5.92 0.58 -2.87
N SER A 100 -4.74 -0.03 -2.71
CA SER A 100 -4.17 -0.97 -3.67
C SER A 100 -5.13 -2.15 -3.87
N HIS A 101 -5.67 -2.65 -2.76
CA HIS A 101 -6.74 -3.63 -2.66
C HIS A 101 -7.36 -3.57 -1.24
N LEU A 102 -8.33 -4.43 -0.92
CA LEU A 102 -9.13 -4.29 0.31
C LEU A 102 -8.87 -5.37 1.38
N HIS A 103 -7.69 -5.99 1.39
CA HIS A 103 -7.28 -6.84 2.52
C HIS A 103 -7.06 -6.01 3.79
N LEU A 104 -7.19 -6.67 4.94
CA LEU A 104 -7.23 -6.05 6.26
C LEU A 104 -5.99 -5.19 6.60
N ASP A 105 -4.85 -5.45 5.99
CA ASP A 105 -3.58 -4.76 6.21
C ASP A 105 -3.32 -3.60 5.23
N HIS A 106 -4.23 -3.41 4.28
CA HIS A 106 -4.20 -2.32 3.31
C HIS A 106 -5.35 -1.34 3.49
N ALA A 107 -6.52 -1.83 3.92
CA ALA A 107 -7.72 -1.01 4.13
C ALA A 107 -8.09 -0.79 5.60
N GLY A 108 -7.51 -1.54 6.55
CA GLY A 108 -7.94 -1.52 7.95
C GLY A 108 -7.90 -0.14 8.61
N GLY A 109 -7.01 0.73 8.17
CA GLY A 109 -6.89 2.08 8.69
C GLY A 109 -7.81 3.13 8.07
N ASN A 110 -8.65 2.79 7.07
CA ASN A 110 -9.44 3.78 6.33
C ASN A 110 -10.34 4.63 7.24
N HIS A 111 -11.01 3.99 8.20
CA HIS A 111 -11.94 4.66 9.13
C HIS A 111 -11.28 5.76 9.99
N MET A 112 -9.95 5.76 10.11
CA MET A 112 -9.20 6.77 10.86
C MET A 112 -8.97 8.08 10.08
N LEU A 113 -9.47 8.17 8.85
CA LEU A 113 -9.22 9.27 7.90
C LEU A 113 -10.56 9.83 7.37
N PRO A 114 -11.44 10.33 8.24
CA PRO A 114 -12.88 10.40 8.00
C PRO A 114 -13.30 11.31 6.83
N ASN A 115 -12.48 12.29 6.44
CA ASN A 115 -12.78 13.24 5.38
C ASN A 115 -12.29 12.81 4.00
N ALA A 116 -11.46 11.76 3.92
CA ALA A 116 -10.85 11.34 2.67
C ALA A 116 -11.88 10.62 1.76
N THR A 117 -11.73 10.79 0.45
CA THR A 117 -12.42 9.97 -0.55
C THR A 117 -11.60 8.72 -0.84
N ILE A 118 -12.22 7.54 -0.72
CA ILE A 118 -11.58 6.27 -1.09
C ILE A 118 -11.59 6.14 -2.62
N ILE A 119 -10.46 5.79 -3.22
CA ILE A 119 -10.33 5.44 -4.64
C ILE A 119 -9.81 4.01 -4.78
N VAL A 120 -10.54 3.21 -5.55
CA VAL A 120 -10.32 1.77 -5.68
C VAL A 120 -10.84 1.27 -7.03
N GLN A 121 -10.29 0.18 -7.56
CA GLN A 121 -10.85 -0.45 -8.77
C GLN A 121 -12.25 -1.01 -8.48
N ASP A 122 -13.17 -0.86 -9.44
CA ASP A 122 -14.54 -1.33 -9.30
C ASP A 122 -14.61 -2.85 -9.06
N SER A 123 -13.76 -3.61 -9.75
CA SER A 123 -13.66 -5.07 -9.56
C SER A 123 -13.24 -5.47 -8.15
N GLU A 124 -12.37 -4.69 -7.50
CA GLU A 124 -11.96 -4.92 -6.12
C GLU A 124 -13.10 -4.61 -5.15
N TRP A 125 -13.76 -3.47 -5.35
CA TRP A 125 -14.89 -3.06 -4.52
C TRP A 125 -16.01 -4.11 -4.55
N GLN A 126 -16.38 -4.61 -5.75
CA GLN A 126 -17.39 -5.66 -5.86
C GLN A 126 -16.93 -6.96 -5.19
N PHE A 127 -15.67 -7.36 -5.37
CA PHE A 127 -15.14 -8.58 -4.79
C PHE A 127 -15.08 -8.54 -3.26
N GLY A 128 -14.78 -7.37 -2.67
CA GLY A 128 -14.75 -7.23 -1.21
C GLY A 128 -16.06 -7.58 -0.50
N PHE A 129 -17.20 -7.52 -1.19
CA PHE A 129 -18.51 -7.93 -0.64
C PHE A 129 -18.85 -9.41 -0.85
N THR A 130 -18.05 -10.18 -1.58
CA THR A 130 -18.33 -11.62 -1.80
C THR A 130 -17.92 -12.46 -0.58
N GLY A 131 -16.91 -12.01 0.17
CA GLY A 131 -16.34 -12.74 1.30
C GLY A 131 -15.64 -14.04 0.90
N GLU A 132 -15.32 -14.23 -0.39
CA GLU A 132 -14.66 -15.44 -0.90
C GLU A 132 -13.21 -15.59 -0.41
N ASP A 133 -12.61 -14.49 0.02
CA ASP A 133 -11.29 -14.43 0.63
C ASP A 133 -11.44 -13.90 2.07
N GLY A 134 -10.98 -14.68 3.05
CA GLY A 134 -11.10 -14.37 4.47
C GLY A 134 -10.23 -13.20 4.94
N ALA A 135 -9.44 -12.59 4.06
CA ALA A 135 -8.66 -11.40 4.33
C ALA A 135 -9.45 -10.09 4.21
N TYR A 136 -10.68 -10.11 3.66
CA TYR A 136 -11.55 -8.93 3.56
C TYR A 136 -12.41 -8.78 4.82
N ALA A 137 -12.47 -7.57 5.36
CA ALA A 137 -13.46 -7.18 6.35
C ALA A 137 -14.23 -5.96 5.84
N THR A 138 -15.55 -6.08 5.67
CA THR A 138 -16.36 -5.00 5.10
C THR A 138 -16.26 -3.71 5.92
N GLU A 139 -16.15 -3.81 7.25
CA GLU A 139 -15.92 -2.66 8.13
C GLU A 139 -14.61 -1.89 7.87
N ASP A 140 -13.65 -2.50 7.17
CA ASP A 140 -12.37 -1.84 6.85
C ASP A 140 -12.49 -0.91 5.65
N PHE A 141 -13.42 -1.15 4.72
CA PHE A 141 -13.48 -0.39 3.48
C PHE A 141 -14.83 0.29 3.21
N ASP A 142 -15.94 -0.22 3.76
CA ASP A 142 -17.25 0.43 3.71
C ASP A 142 -17.50 1.25 4.98
N THR A 143 -16.65 2.27 5.16
CA THR A 143 -16.55 3.09 6.38
C THR A 143 -17.52 4.28 6.40
N GLY A 144 -18.35 4.45 5.35
CA GLY A 144 -19.24 5.60 5.16
C GLY A 144 -18.58 6.80 4.47
N GLN A 145 -17.30 6.70 4.11
CA GLN A 145 -16.60 7.71 3.31
C GLN A 145 -17.10 7.70 1.85
N PRO A 146 -16.96 8.82 1.10
CA PRO A 146 -17.20 8.81 -0.34
C PRO A 146 -16.26 7.82 -1.04
N VAL A 147 -16.80 7.03 -1.98
CA VAL A 147 -16.04 6.04 -2.74
C VAL A 147 -16.06 6.35 -4.23
N LYS A 148 -14.88 6.57 -4.80
CA LYS A 148 -14.63 6.72 -6.23
C LYS A 148 -14.14 5.38 -6.80
N ARG A 149 -15.05 4.67 -7.44
CA ARG A 149 -14.72 3.42 -8.15
C ARG A 149 -14.20 3.74 -9.54
N ILE A 150 -13.03 3.21 -9.89
CA ILE A 150 -12.37 3.40 -11.18
C ILE A 150 -12.24 2.09 -11.95
N ASN A 151 -12.03 2.20 -13.26
CA ASN A 151 -11.76 1.06 -14.13
C ASN A 151 -10.51 1.35 -14.95
N GLY A 152 -9.44 0.58 -14.74
CA GLY A 152 -8.20 0.76 -15.48
C GLY A 152 -7.29 1.83 -14.88
N GLU A 153 -6.49 2.45 -15.75
CA GLU A 153 -5.55 3.50 -15.36
C GLU A 153 -6.28 4.79 -14.97
N HIS A 154 -5.78 5.48 -13.95
CA HIS A 154 -6.33 6.74 -13.47
C HIS A 154 -5.24 7.72 -13.03
N ASP A 155 -5.29 8.93 -13.55
CA ASP A 155 -4.48 10.05 -13.06
C ASP A 155 -5.23 10.75 -11.94
N LEU A 156 -4.72 10.64 -10.71
CA LEU A 156 -5.42 11.14 -9.52
C LEU A 156 -5.57 12.67 -9.52
N PHE A 157 -4.57 13.38 -10.04
CA PHE A 157 -4.49 14.84 -9.97
C PHE A 157 -4.56 15.53 -11.34
N GLY A 158 -4.56 14.76 -12.44
CA GLY A 158 -4.73 15.24 -13.81
C GLY A 158 -3.49 15.92 -14.40
N ASP A 159 -2.31 15.72 -13.81
CA ASP A 159 -1.03 16.26 -14.28
C ASP A 159 0.04 15.19 -14.56
N GLY A 160 -0.34 13.91 -14.49
CA GLY A 160 0.54 12.78 -14.78
C GLY A 160 1.50 12.39 -13.66
N SER A 161 1.46 13.07 -12.50
CA SER A 161 2.41 12.85 -11.41
C SER A 161 2.07 11.68 -10.50
N VAL A 162 0.78 11.30 -10.41
CA VAL A 162 0.27 10.19 -9.60
C VAL A 162 -0.68 9.35 -10.44
N ILE A 163 -0.14 8.28 -11.03
CA ILE A 163 -0.88 7.37 -11.92
C ILE A 163 -1.18 6.07 -11.18
N LEU A 164 -2.46 5.77 -10.99
CA LEU A 164 -2.93 4.47 -10.53
C LEU A 164 -3.10 3.56 -11.73
N PHE A 165 -2.65 2.30 -11.63
CA PHE A 165 -2.80 1.36 -12.73
C PHE A 165 -3.08 -0.07 -12.26
N PRO A 166 -3.88 -0.84 -13.02
CA PRO A 166 -4.19 -2.22 -12.65
C PRO A 166 -2.94 -3.08 -12.58
N THR A 167 -2.87 -3.88 -11.54
CA THR A 167 -1.87 -4.94 -11.31
C THR A 167 -2.57 -6.15 -10.67
N ALA A 168 -3.67 -6.56 -11.29
CA ALA A 168 -4.49 -7.69 -10.84
C ALA A 168 -3.67 -8.98 -10.78
N GLY A 169 -4.15 -9.93 -9.97
CA GLY A 169 -3.53 -11.24 -9.83
C GLY A 169 -3.53 -11.70 -8.39
N HIS A 170 -3.08 -10.86 -7.46
CA HIS A 170 -3.21 -11.08 -6.02
C HIS A 170 -4.69 -11.11 -5.64
N THR A 171 -5.38 -10.03 -5.97
CA THR A 171 -6.84 -9.89 -5.94
C THR A 171 -7.36 -9.52 -7.35
N PRO A 172 -8.68 -9.62 -7.63
CA PRO A 172 -9.24 -9.31 -8.95
C PRO A 172 -9.12 -7.84 -9.35
N GLY A 173 -9.03 -6.90 -8.40
CA GLY A 173 -8.92 -5.48 -8.68
C GLY A 173 -7.71 -4.80 -8.04
N HIS A 174 -6.66 -5.57 -7.71
CA HIS A 174 -5.40 -5.00 -7.23
C HIS A 174 -4.85 -3.93 -8.19
N GLN A 175 -4.38 -2.81 -7.63
CA GLN A 175 -3.75 -1.72 -8.35
C GLN A 175 -2.46 -1.23 -7.67
N SER A 176 -1.55 -0.72 -8.49
CA SER A 176 -0.29 -0.10 -8.06
C SER A 176 -0.34 1.39 -8.38
N ALA A 177 0.56 2.18 -7.79
CA ALA A 177 0.71 3.60 -8.12
C ALA A 177 2.13 3.92 -8.64
N ARG A 178 2.22 4.76 -9.67
CA ARG A 178 3.46 5.37 -10.13
C ARG A 178 3.47 6.84 -9.73
N ILE A 179 4.52 7.24 -9.00
CA ILE A 179 4.67 8.56 -8.42
C ILE A 179 5.91 9.24 -9.02
N THR A 180 5.72 10.38 -9.65
CA THR A 180 6.81 11.20 -10.19
C THR A 180 7.20 12.27 -9.20
N THR A 181 8.42 12.18 -8.66
CA THR A 181 8.99 13.15 -7.73
C THR A 181 10.12 13.95 -8.38
N ALA A 182 10.61 15.01 -7.73
CA ALA A 182 11.81 15.72 -8.19
C ALA A 182 13.08 14.84 -8.24
N THR A 183 13.08 13.71 -7.54
CA THR A 183 14.25 12.81 -7.43
C THR A 183 14.18 11.58 -8.33
N GLY A 184 13.04 11.34 -8.98
CA GLY A 184 12.80 10.20 -9.87
C GLY A 184 11.38 9.67 -9.79
N GLU A 185 11.14 8.53 -10.45
CA GLU A 185 9.87 7.81 -10.39
C GLU A 185 9.92 6.69 -9.35
N ALA A 186 8.88 6.60 -8.52
CA ALA A 186 8.63 5.49 -7.62
C ALA A 186 7.42 4.69 -8.10
N VAL A 187 7.45 3.37 -7.90
CA VAL A 187 6.28 2.51 -8.06
C VAL A 187 5.97 1.87 -6.71
N LEU A 188 4.76 2.15 -6.21
CA LEU A 188 4.20 1.55 -5.01
C LEU A 188 3.48 0.27 -5.46
N ALA A 189 4.10 -0.88 -5.21
CA ALA A 189 3.66 -2.14 -5.82
C ALA A 189 2.44 -2.76 -5.15
N GLY A 190 2.15 -2.45 -3.90
CA GLY A 190 1.24 -3.27 -3.10
C GLY A 190 1.63 -4.74 -3.14
N ASP A 191 0.63 -5.61 -3.20
CA ASP A 191 0.80 -7.06 -3.11
C ASP A 191 0.98 -7.76 -4.45
N CYS A 192 1.03 -7.01 -5.55
CA CYS A 192 1.50 -7.59 -6.81
C CYS A 192 3.02 -7.88 -6.80
N CYS A 193 3.76 -7.39 -5.79
CA CYS A 193 5.15 -7.77 -5.54
C CYS A 193 5.57 -7.58 -4.07
N ASN A 194 5.43 -8.65 -3.29
CA ASN A 194 5.74 -8.64 -1.86
C ASN A 194 7.23 -8.48 -1.54
N PHE A 195 8.10 -9.26 -2.19
CA PHE A 195 9.54 -9.25 -1.94
C PHE A 195 10.32 -8.70 -3.13
N ARG A 196 11.50 -8.12 -2.89
CA ARG A 196 12.45 -7.80 -3.96
C ARG A 196 12.78 -9.02 -4.81
N ARG A 197 13.03 -10.15 -4.13
CA ARG A 197 13.29 -11.44 -4.78
C ARG A 197 12.09 -11.98 -5.55
N SER A 198 10.84 -11.60 -5.21
CA SER A 198 9.68 -11.92 -6.06
C SER A 198 9.85 -11.34 -7.46
N LEU A 199 10.39 -10.12 -7.58
CA LEU A 199 10.64 -9.49 -8.88
C LEU A 199 11.95 -9.95 -9.54
N ASP A 200 12.98 -10.27 -8.76
CA ASP A 200 14.26 -10.76 -9.29
C ASP A 200 14.13 -12.18 -9.87
N GLU A 201 13.31 -13.02 -9.25
CA GLU A 201 13.12 -14.42 -9.62
C GLU A 201 11.80 -14.66 -10.36
N MET A 202 10.98 -13.63 -10.55
CA MET A 202 9.64 -13.71 -11.13
C MET A 202 8.73 -14.71 -10.39
N ARG A 203 8.76 -14.68 -9.06
CA ARG A 203 8.03 -15.59 -8.17
C ARG A 203 6.81 -14.91 -7.56
N MET A 204 5.67 -15.57 -7.68
CA MET A 204 4.40 -15.22 -7.04
C MET A 204 4.22 -16.02 -5.74
N PRO A 205 3.34 -15.59 -4.81
CA PRO A 205 2.82 -16.44 -3.74
C PRO A 205 2.23 -17.76 -4.25
N ASP A 206 2.17 -18.77 -3.38
CA ASP A 206 1.54 -20.06 -3.72
C ASP A 206 0.02 -19.93 -3.92
N GLN A 207 -0.60 -18.95 -3.27
CA GLN A 207 -2.02 -18.64 -3.37
C GLN A 207 -2.20 -17.22 -3.87
N VAL A 208 -2.82 -17.09 -5.03
CA VAL A 208 -3.19 -15.81 -5.66
C VAL A 208 -4.52 -16.00 -6.36
N TYR A 209 -5.31 -14.93 -6.52
CA TYR A 209 -6.59 -14.99 -7.23
C TYR A 209 -6.45 -15.46 -8.68
N HIS A 210 -5.45 -14.96 -9.42
CA HIS A 210 -5.22 -15.34 -10.81
C HIS A 210 -3.73 -15.30 -11.21
N ALA A 211 -3.11 -16.48 -11.35
CA ALA A 211 -1.67 -16.62 -11.56
C ALA A 211 -1.13 -15.90 -12.81
N ASP A 212 -1.81 -16.01 -13.95
CA ASP A 212 -1.31 -15.38 -15.19
C ASP A 212 -1.41 -13.86 -15.17
N HIS A 213 -2.39 -13.31 -14.44
CA HIS A 213 -2.50 -11.87 -14.24
C HIS A 213 -1.40 -11.39 -13.29
N TYR A 214 -1.13 -12.14 -12.21
CA TYR A 214 -0.03 -11.84 -11.30
C TYR A 214 1.32 -11.82 -12.03
N ARG A 215 1.58 -12.82 -12.89
CA ARG A 215 2.80 -12.84 -13.72
C ARG A 215 2.91 -11.63 -14.64
N GLY A 216 1.82 -11.26 -15.33
CA GLY A 216 1.78 -10.04 -16.15
C GLY A 216 2.06 -8.77 -15.33
N SER A 217 1.56 -8.71 -14.10
CA SER A 217 1.82 -7.61 -13.16
C SER A 217 3.30 -7.53 -12.76
N LEU A 218 3.94 -8.67 -12.43
CA LEU A 218 5.38 -8.73 -12.18
C LEU A 218 6.19 -8.30 -13.42
N GLU A 219 5.80 -8.73 -14.62
CA GLU A 219 6.48 -8.35 -15.86
C GLU A 219 6.39 -6.84 -16.09
N LYS A 220 5.23 -6.23 -15.83
CA LYS A 220 5.04 -4.78 -15.89
C LYS A 220 5.94 -4.05 -14.89
N LEU A 221 5.99 -4.49 -13.63
CA LEU A 221 6.91 -3.90 -12.63
C LEU A 221 8.39 -4.07 -13.04
N SER A 222 8.74 -5.20 -13.63
CA SER A 222 10.09 -5.48 -14.12
C SER A 222 10.48 -4.53 -15.26
N GLN A 223 9.54 -4.21 -16.16
CA GLN A 223 9.73 -3.21 -17.21
C GLN A 223 9.91 -1.81 -16.63
N LEU A 224 9.07 -1.39 -15.67
CA LEU A 224 9.18 -0.10 -15.00
C LEU A 224 10.52 0.03 -14.24
N ARG A 225 10.96 -1.02 -13.56
CA ARG A 225 12.26 -1.09 -12.90
C ARG A 225 13.41 -0.92 -13.89
N ARG A 226 13.36 -1.59 -15.05
CA ARG A 226 14.36 -1.42 -16.12
C ARG A 226 14.36 -0.03 -16.73
N ALA A 227 13.21 0.64 -16.75
CA ALA A 227 13.09 2.04 -17.18
C ALA A 227 13.62 3.04 -16.15
N GLY A 228 14.06 2.59 -14.97
CA GLY A 228 14.69 3.41 -13.94
C GLY A 228 13.79 3.76 -12.75
N ALA A 229 12.55 3.27 -12.71
CA ALA A 229 11.67 3.50 -11.57
C ALA A 229 12.14 2.70 -10.34
N LYS A 230 12.08 3.31 -9.16
CA LYS A 230 12.33 2.65 -7.88
C LYS A 230 11.09 1.88 -7.46
N ILE A 231 11.19 0.55 -7.35
CA ILE A 231 10.08 -0.28 -6.88
C ILE A 231 10.10 -0.32 -5.34
N PHE A 232 8.96 -0.01 -4.74
CA PHE A 232 8.67 -0.24 -3.33
C PHE A 232 7.83 -1.50 -3.21
N TYR A 233 8.41 -2.55 -2.65
CA TYR A 233 7.80 -3.87 -2.49
C TYR A 233 6.79 -3.88 -1.34
N GLY A 234 5.73 -4.70 -1.45
CA GLY A 234 4.62 -4.69 -0.49
C GLY A 234 5.03 -5.07 0.94
N HIS A 235 5.88 -6.09 1.09
CA HIS A 235 6.08 -6.77 2.38
C HIS A 235 7.53 -7.22 2.64
N ASP A 236 8.52 -6.70 1.91
CA ASP A 236 9.92 -7.11 2.05
C ASP A 236 10.56 -6.52 3.34
N PRO A 237 10.81 -7.32 4.38
CA PRO A 237 11.31 -6.79 5.65
C PRO A 237 12.72 -6.19 5.52
N ASP A 238 13.58 -6.74 4.67
CA ASP A 238 14.96 -6.28 4.50
C ASP A 238 15.01 -4.96 3.74
N PHE A 239 14.18 -4.81 2.71
CA PHE A 239 14.01 -3.55 2.01
C PHE A 239 13.41 -2.48 2.93
N TRP A 240 12.37 -2.82 3.68
CA TRP A 240 11.70 -1.85 4.56
C TRP A 240 12.54 -1.44 5.77
N ALA A 241 13.51 -2.26 6.19
CA ALA A 241 14.49 -1.87 7.20
C ALA A 241 15.38 -0.69 6.78
N ILE A 242 15.56 -0.47 5.47
CA ILE A 242 16.37 0.65 4.93
C ILE A 242 15.54 1.83 4.42
N VAL A 243 14.22 1.67 4.24
CA VAL A 243 13.33 2.75 3.80
C VAL A 243 13.18 3.79 4.92
N PRO A 244 13.46 5.09 4.66
CA PRO A 244 13.25 6.15 5.65
C PRO A 244 11.80 6.21 6.15
N GLN A 245 11.60 5.94 7.43
CA GLN A 245 10.29 6.01 8.08
C GLN A 245 9.97 7.46 8.48
N ALA A 246 8.77 7.94 8.15
CA ALA A 246 8.30 9.28 8.51
C ALA A 246 9.30 10.39 8.13
N LYS A 247 9.94 10.26 6.96
CA LYS A 247 10.88 11.24 6.40
C LYS A 247 10.64 11.35 4.90
N LYS A 248 10.91 12.54 4.36
CA LYS A 248 10.85 12.75 2.90
C LYS A 248 11.81 11.78 2.23
N ILE A 249 11.30 10.99 1.30
CA ILE A 249 12.09 10.06 0.51
C ILE A 249 12.86 10.83 -0.57
N ASP A 250 14.16 10.57 -0.65
CA ASP A 250 15.00 10.92 -1.79
C ASP A 250 15.32 9.63 -2.56
N LEU A 251 14.74 9.47 -3.75
CA LEU A 251 14.87 8.26 -4.55
C LEU A 251 16.29 8.04 -5.07
N LYS A 252 17.15 9.08 -5.09
CA LYS A 252 18.55 8.94 -5.48
C LYS A 252 19.43 8.41 -4.36
N ALA A 253 18.97 8.54 -3.12
CA ALA A 253 19.70 8.10 -1.92
C ALA A 253 19.29 6.68 -1.47
N LEU A 254 18.24 6.10 -2.07
CA LEU A 254 17.69 4.79 -1.73
C LEU A 254 18.07 3.73 -2.77
#